data_AF-A0A8S3BQS5-F1
#
_entry.id   AF-A0A8S3BQS5-F1
#
_cell.length_a   1.000
_cell.length_b   1.000
_cell.length_c   1.000
_cell.angle_alpha   90.00
_cell.angle_beta   90.00
_cell.angle_gamma   90.00
#
_symmetry.space_group_name_H-M   'P 1'
#
loop_
_entity.id
_entity.type
_entity.pdbx_description
1 polymer ?
#
loop_
_entity_poly.entity_id
_entity_poly.type
_entity_poly.pdbx_seq_one_letter_code
_entity_poly.pdbx_strand_id
1 'polypeptide(L)' 'VKDILSRYSISQRHFGEKILGLSQGSVSDILARPKQWELLTQKGREPFLRMRLFLDDPNA' A
#
# COMPACT_ATOMS: atom_id res chain seq x y z
N VAL A 1 -6.09 -2.03 4.44
CA VAL A 1 -4.87 -1.23 4.77
C VAL A 1 -5.19 0.12 5.41
N LYS A 2 -6.04 0.99 4.82
CA LYS A 2 -6.35 2.32 5.39
C LYS A 2 -6.79 2.29 6.86
N ASP A 3 -7.67 1.36 7.22
CA ASP A 3 -8.17 1.24 8.59
C ASP A 3 -7.05 0.86 9.58
N ILE A 4 -6.13 -0.01 9.15
CA ILE A 4 -4.94 -0.38 9.95
C ILE A 4 -4.01 0.81 10.12
N LEU A 5 -3.72 1.52 9.02
CA LEU A 5 -2.90 2.74 9.11
C LEU A 5 -3.53 3.76 10.07
N SER A 6 -4.85 3.94 10.01
CA SER A 6 -5.57 4.81 10.95
C SER A 6 -5.49 4.30 12.39
N ARG A 7 -5.73 3.01 12.61
CA ARG A 7 -5.73 2.39 13.95
C ARG A 7 -4.40 2.56 14.67
N TYR A 8 -3.30 2.45 13.94
CA TYR A 8 -1.94 2.57 14.49
C TYR A 8 -1.33 3.96 14.26
N SER A 9 -2.12 4.94 13.80
CA SER A 9 -1.64 6.30 13.53
C SER A 9 -0.43 6.36 12.58
N ILE A 10 -0.35 5.42 11.63
CA ILE A 10 0.68 5.37 10.60
C ILE A 10 0.25 6.26 9.43
N SER A 11 1.08 7.23 9.08
CA SER A 11 0.81 8.06 7.91
C SER A 11 0.95 7.26 6.60
N GLN A 12 0.10 7.56 5.62
CA GLN A 12 0.19 6.95 4.28
C GLN A 12 1.56 7.19 3.64
N ARG A 13 2.15 8.37 3.85
CA ARG A 13 3.51 8.70 3.40
C ARG A 13 4.53 7.72 3.98
N HIS A 14 4.55 7.57 5.30
CA HIS A 14 5.51 6.68 5.96
C HIS A 14 5.34 5.23 5.50
N PHE A 15 4.11 4.75 5.41
CA PHE A 15 3.80 3.43 4.88
C PHE A 15 4.25 3.26 3.42
N GLY A 16 3.94 4.23 2.56
CA GLY A 16 4.33 4.24 1.16
C GLY A 16 5.84 4.18 0.97
N GLU A 17 6.60 4.98 1.73
CA GLU A 17 8.05 5.02 1.67
C GLU A 17 8.70 3.73 2.21
N LYS A 18 8.23 3.21 3.36
CA LYS A 18 8.88 2.10 4.07
C LYS A 18 8.47 0.71 3.58
N ILE A 19 7.21 0.52 3.21
CA ILE A 19 6.69 -0.80 2.82
C ILE A 19 6.56 -0.91 1.31
N LEU A 20 6.06 0.14 0.64
CA LEU A 20 5.76 0.08 -0.78
C LEU A 20 6.92 0.56 -1.67
N GLY A 21 7.85 1.35 -1.13
CA GLY A 21 8.89 2.02 -1.92
C GLY A 21 8.33 3.06 -2.89
N LEU A 22 7.25 3.74 -2.50
CA LEU A 22 6.53 4.72 -3.32
C LEU A 22 6.62 6.13 -2.74
N SER A 23 6.50 7.12 -3.62
CA SER A 23 6.35 8.52 -3.22
C SER A 23 4.98 8.76 -2.54
N GLN A 24 4.86 9.87 -1.80
CA GLN A 24 3.60 10.26 -1.16
C GLN A 24 2.45 10.42 -2.17
N GLY A 25 2.71 11.02 -3.34
CA GLY A 25 1.70 11.18 -4.39
C GLY A 25 1.22 9.83 -4.91
N SER A 26 2.15 8.93 -5.23
CA SER A 26 1.82 7.60 -5.76
C SER A 26 1.06 6.73 -4.76
N VAL A 27 1.45 6.74 -3.47
CA VAL A 27 0.69 5.99 -2.44
C VAL A 27 -0.70 6.59 -2.24
N SER A 28 -0.83 7.92 -2.25
CA SER A 28 -2.13 8.59 -2.15
C SER A 28 -3.05 8.20 -3.31
N ASP A 29 -2.55 8.23 -4.55
CA ASP A 29 -3.32 7.86 -5.74
C ASP A 29 -3.78 6.41 -5.71
N ILE A 30 -2.88 5.48 -5.39
CA ILE A 30 -3.20 4.05 -5.32
C ILE A 30 -4.25 3.77 -4.24
N LEU A 31 -4.12 4.40 -3.07
CA LEU A 31 -5.07 4.22 -1.97
C LEU A 31 -6.41 4.92 -2.26
N ALA A 32 -6.41 6.05 -2.95
CA ALA A 32 -7.64 6.78 -3.30
C ALA A 32 -8.40 6.13 -4.47
N ARG A 33 -7.69 5.61 -5.46
CA ARG A 33 -8.23 5.11 -6.73
C ARG A 33 -7.53 3.82 -7.17
N PRO A 34 -7.72 2.70 -6.45
CA PRO A 34 -7.11 1.44 -6.83
C PRO A 34 -7.66 0.96 -8.18
N LYS A 35 -6.77 0.62 -9.12
CA LYS A 35 -7.16 -0.07 -10.36
C LYS A 35 -7.52 -1.53 -10.06
N GLN A 36 -8.41 -2.10 -10.85
CA GLN A 36 -8.74 -3.52 -10.80
C GLN A 36 -7.50 -4.39 -11.10
N TRP A 37 -7.40 -5.54 -10.44
CA TRP A 37 -6.21 -6.41 -10.47
C TRP A 37 -5.89 -6.94 -11.87
N GLU A 38 -6.93 -7.24 -12.64
CA GLU A 38 -6.87 -7.73 -14.02
C GLU A 38 -6.27 -6.68 -14.96
N LEU A 39 -6.39 -5.39 -14.62
CA LEU A 39 -5.89 -4.26 -15.39
C LEU A 39 -4.47 -3.82 -14.98
N LEU A 40 -3.91 -4.42 -13.93
CA LEU A 40 -2.55 -4.10 -13.49
C LEU A 40 -1.51 -4.87 -14.28
N THR A 41 -0.44 -4.19 -14.68
CA THR A 41 0.78 -4.85 -15.16
C THR A 41 1.43 -5.64 -14.04
N GLN A 42 2.34 -6.57 -14.36
CA GLN A 42 3.07 -7.34 -13.34
C GLN A 42 3.77 -6.43 -12.33
N LYS A 43 4.45 -5.37 -12.79
CA LYS A 43 5.07 -4.36 -11.92
C LYS A 43 4.03 -3.53 -11.14
N GLY A 44 2.89 -3.21 -11.75
CA GLY A 44 1.80 -2.49 -11.09
C GLY A 44 1.14 -3.26 -9.95
N ARG A 45 1.29 -4.59 -9.91
CA ARG A 45 0.79 -5.45 -8.83
C ARG A 45 1.69 -5.47 -7.60
N GLU A 46 2.96 -5.11 -7.74
CA GLU A 46 3.95 -5.19 -6.68
C GLU A 46 3.55 -4.42 -5.39
N PRO A 47 3.02 -3.19 -5.45
CA PRO A 47 2.56 -2.50 -4.24
C PRO A 47 1.43 -3.24 -3.52
N PHE A 48 0.50 -3.84 -4.26
CA PHE A 48 -0.62 -4.58 -3.68
C PHE A 48 -0.17 -5.88 -3.01
N LEU A 49 0.82 -6.56 -3.60
CA LEU A 49 1.43 -7.75 -3.00
C LEU A 49 2.17 -7.39 -1.70
N ARG A 50 2.95 -6.30 -1.70
CA ARG A 50 3.63 -5.81 -0.48
C ARG A 50 2.63 -5.36 0.59
N MET A 51 1.53 -4.71 0.21
CA MET A 51 0.44 -4.40 1.13
C MET A 51 -0.13 -5.67 1.75
N ARG A 52 -0.39 -6.71 0.95
CA ARG A 52 -0.90 -7.98 1.47
C ARG A 52 0.09 -8.64 2.43
N LEU A 53 1.37 -8.71 2.07
CA LEU A 53 2.41 -9.26 2.96
C LEU A 53 2.48 -8.52 4.29
N PHE A 54 2.41 -7.18 4.27
CA PHE A 54 2.34 -6.36 5.50
C PHE A 54 1.10 -6.68 6.36
N LEU A 55 -0.04 -6.97 5.74
CA LEU A 55 -1.28 -7.29 6.45
C LEU A 55 -1.29 -8.71 7.01
N ASP A 56 -0.61 -9.63 6.34
CA ASP A 56 -0.54 -11.05 6.70
C ASP A 56 0.58 -11.32 7.74
N ASP A 57 1.52 -10.38 7.95
CA ASP A 57 2.60 -10.50 8.92
C ASP A 57 2.11 -10.15 10.35
N PRO A 58 2.08 -11.11 11.28
CA PRO A 58 1.66 -10.87 12.66
C PRO A 58 2.61 -9.99 13.47
N ASN A 59 3.82 -9.71 12.95
CA ASN A 59 4.85 -8.89 13.60
C ASN A 59 5.09 -7.53 12.91
N ALA A 60 4.30 -7.19 11.89
CA ALA A 60 4.43 -5.94 11.15
C ALA A 60 3.99 -4.69 11.92
#